data_AF-A0A2V5P5B7-F1
#
_entry.id   AF-A0A2V5P5B7-F1
#
_cell.length_a   1.000
_cell.length_b   1.000
_cell.length_c   1.000
_cell.angle_alpha   90.00
_cell.angle_beta   90.00
_cell.angle_gamma   90.00
#
_symmetry.space_group_name_H-M   'P 1'
#
loop_
_entity.id
_entity.type
_entity.pdbx_description
1 polymer ?
#
loop_
_entity_poly.entity_id
_entity_poly.type
_entity_poly.pdbx_seq_one_letter_code
_entity_poly.pdbx_strand_id
1 'polypeptide(L)'
;MFYKVQRAAFLGGGCDHQVINNLFVECNHAVELDGRGLDPSPVWRDMVNVTMRQRLAEVPLPLYREHYPAMKALDRYYGPPGGPAIEGSAFTGVPPENNVVARNVCVGKWLNVYWHATPEMLRLENNLTNSDPHFVGPLGDTVKATAFALRADSPAWQLGFQAIPVERIGLHRARGRRTNAAGE
;
A
#
# COMPACT_ATOMS: atom_id res chain seq x y z
N MET A 1 0.25 6.88 8.13
CA MET A 1 -0.91 7.44 8.85
C MET A 1 -1.72 8.25 7.85
N PHE A 2 -3.03 8.02 7.80
CA PHE A 2 -3.95 8.64 6.85
C PHE A 2 -5.16 9.15 7.62
N TYR A 3 -5.53 10.42 7.42
CA TYR A 3 -6.64 11.07 8.10
C TYR A 3 -7.48 11.86 7.09
N LYS A 4 -8.79 11.59 7.03
CA LYS A 4 -9.75 12.27 6.13
C LYS A 4 -9.32 12.28 4.65
N VAL A 5 -8.84 11.16 4.14
CA VAL A 5 -8.45 11.02 2.72
C VAL A 5 -9.46 10.19 1.92
N GLN A 6 -9.56 10.48 0.61
CA GLN A 6 -10.55 9.86 -0.27
C GLN A 6 -10.28 8.39 -0.60
N ARG A 7 -9.01 7.97 -0.67
CA ARG A 7 -8.56 6.59 -0.83
C ARG A 7 -7.19 6.50 -0.17
N ALA A 8 -7.07 5.80 0.96
CA ALA A 8 -5.83 5.84 1.74
C ALA A 8 -4.72 4.96 1.17
N ALA A 9 -4.90 3.63 1.17
CA ALA A 9 -4.02 2.71 0.46
C ALA A 9 -4.77 2.10 -0.72
N PHE A 10 -4.50 2.62 -1.93
CA PHE A 10 -5.12 2.13 -3.16
C PHE A 10 -4.17 1.22 -3.94
N LEU A 11 -4.53 -0.06 -4.00
CA LEU A 11 -3.85 -1.12 -4.75
C LEU A 11 -4.56 -1.30 -6.10
N GLY A 12 -4.20 -0.45 -7.07
CA GLY A 12 -4.78 -0.46 -8.42
C GLY A 12 -4.18 -1.54 -9.31
N GLY A 13 -4.39 -2.81 -8.99
CA GLY A 13 -3.69 -3.96 -9.57
C GLY A 13 -2.34 -4.21 -8.92
N GLY A 14 -1.53 -5.06 -9.56
CA GLY A 14 -0.18 -5.44 -9.11
C GLY A 14 -0.16 -6.39 -7.90
N CYS A 15 0.98 -7.02 -7.68
CA CYS A 15 1.16 -8.08 -6.70
C CYS A 15 2.21 -7.73 -5.63
N ASP A 16 2.21 -8.48 -4.54
CA ASP A 16 3.22 -8.44 -3.47
C ASP A 16 3.29 -7.11 -2.67
N HIS A 17 2.21 -6.31 -2.67
CA HIS A 17 2.13 -5.10 -1.85
C HIS A 17 2.04 -5.44 -0.35
N GLN A 18 2.66 -4.60 0.48
CA GLN A 18 2.59 -4.70 1.93
C GLN A 18 2.01 -3.42 2.54
N VAL A 19 0.74 -3.46 2.94
CA VAL A 19 0.06 -2.39 3.68
C VAL A 19 0.09 -2.78 5.15
N ILE A 20 1.17 -2.42 5.84
CA ILE A 20 1.46 -2.92 7.19
C ILE A 20 1.69 -1.77 8.16
N ASN A 21 1.16 -1.91 9.39
CA ASN A 21 1.40 -0.98 10.49
C ASN A 21 0.95 0.46 10.23
N ASN A 22 -0.18 0.62 9.54
CA ASN A 22 -0.77 1.91 9.24
C ASN A 22 -1.94 2.23 10.18
N LEU A 23 -2.10 3.52 10.41
CA LEU A 23 -3.27 4.08 11.06
C LEU A 23 -4.12 4.81 10.01
N PHE A 24 -5.37 4.39 9.85
CA PHE A 24 -6.36 4.95 8.94
C PHE A 24 -7.53 5.51 9.74
N VAL A 25 -7.82 6.79 9.59
CA VAL A 25 -8.85 7.49 10.37
C VAL A 25 -9.73 8.31 9.44
N GLU A 26 -11.04 8.06 9.48
CA GLU A 26 -12.06 8.79 8.71
C GLU A 26 -11.77 8.85 7.21
N CYS A 27 -11.16 7.80 6.66
CA CYS A 27 -10.89 7.68 5.24
C CYS A 27 -12.12 7.15 4.49
N ASN A 28 -12.29 7.54 3.22
CA ASN A 28 -13.23 6.87 2.33
C ASN A 28 -12.61 5.56 1.80
N HIS A 29 -12.68 4.54 2.64
CA HIS A 29 -11.95 3.27 2.61
C HIS A 29 -10.46 3.41 2.98
N ALA A 30 -10.04 2.62 3.97
CA ALA A 30 -8.66 2.50 4.41
C ALA A 30 -7.80 1.76 3.37
N VAL A 31 -8.34 0.67 2.82
CA VAL A 31 -7.68 -0.10 1.77
C VAL A 31 -8.66 -0.29 0.61
N GLU A 32 -8.17 -0.07 -0.60
CA GLU A 32 -8.88 -0.41 -1.82
C GLU A 32 -8.03 -1.34 -2.68
N LEU A 33 -8.64 -2.36 -3.27
CA LEU A 33 -8.00 -3.28 -4.22
C LEU A 33 -8.84 -3.34 -5.50
N ASP A 34 -8.17 -3.15 -6.64
CA ASP A 34 -8.72 -3.58 -7.92
C ASP A 34 -7.78 -4.55 -8.65
N GLY A 35 -8.37 -5.32 -9.56
CA GLY A 35 -7.71 -6.33 -10.38
C GLY A 35 -7.50 -5.86 -11.81
N ARG A 36 -7.26 -4.55 -12.03
CA ARG A 36 -7.14 -4.01 -13.39
C ARG A 36 -6.06 -4.68 -14.24
N GLY A 37 -5.08 -5.33 -13.62
CA GLY A 37 -4.06 -6.11 -14.32
C GLY A 37 -4.60 -7.35 -15.05
N LEU A 38 -5.87 -7.72 -14.80
CA LEU A 38 -6.61 -8.80 -15.45
C LEU A 38 -7.60 -8.29 -16.51
N ASP A 39 -7.76 -6.98 -16.66
CA ASP A 39 -8.72 -6.41 -17.59
C ASP A 39 -8.20 -6.56 -19.05
N PRO A 40 -8.98 -7.17 -19.96
CA PRO A 40 -8.54 -7.42 -21.33
C PRO A 40 -8.57 -6.16 -22.22
N SER A 41 -9.18 -5.06 -21.76
CA SER A 41 -9.29 -3.82 -22.53
C SER A 41 -7.89 -3.29 -22.86
N PRO A 42 -7.63 -2.84 -24.11
CA PRO A 42 -6.29 -2.46 -24.57
C PRO A 42 -5.58 -1.48 -23.63
N VAL A 43 -6.28 -0.47 -23.12
CA VAL A 43 -5.71 0.53 -22.21
C VAL A 43 -5.12 -0.08 -20.93
N TRP A 44 -5.73 -1.12 -20.37
CA TRP A 44 -5.25 -1.77 -19.14
C TRP A 44 -4.28 -2.91 -19.45
N ARG A 45 -4.61 -3.71 -20.45
CA ARG A 45 -3.78 -4.82 -20.91
C ARG A 45 -2.40 -4.34 -21.39
N ASP A 46 -2.33 -3.28 -22.18
CA ASP A 46 -1.06 -2.77 -22.73
C ASP A 46 -0.22 -2.07 -21.67
N MET A 47 -0.85 -1.48 -20.65
CA MET A 47 -0.12 -0.96 -19.50
C MET A 47 0.71 -2.04 -18.80
N VAL A 48 0.16 -3.26 -18.67
CA VAL A 48 0.87 -4.39 -18.06
C VAL A 48 1.80 -5.07 -19.09
N ASN A 49 1.27 -5.43 -20.25
CA ASN A 49 1.99 -6.25 -21.23
C ASN A 49 3.10 -5.50 -21.97
N VAL A 50 2.94 -4.19 -22.19
CA VAL A 50 3.89 -3.36 -22.93
C VAL A 50 4.66 -2.47 -21.97
N THR A 51 3.99 -1.49 -21.34
CA THR A 51 4.66 -0.46 -20.55
C THR A 51 5.41 -1.04 -19.34
N MET A 52 4.75 -1.84 -18.51
CA MET A 52 5.39 -2.43 -17.33
C MET A 52 6.46 -3.46 -17.70
N ARG A 53 6.21 -4.30 -18.71
CA ARG A 53 7.20 -5.27 -19.22
C ARG A 53 8.47 -4.58 -19.69
N GLN A 54 8.33 -3.51 -20.48
CA GLN A 54 9.47 -2.73 -20.96
C GLN A 54 10.26 -2.13 -19.79
N ARG A 55 9.57 -1.47 -18.84
CA ARG A 55 10.22 -0.88 -17.65
C ARG A 55 10.94 -1.91 -16.79
N LEU A 56 10.39 -3.13 -16.70
CA LEU A 56 11.04 -4.22 -15.98
C LEU A 56 12.33 -4.69 -16.67
N ALA A 57 12.40 -4.62 -18.01
CA ALA A 57 13.61 -4.94 -18.76
C ALA A 57 14.69 -3.84 -18.67
N GLU A 58 14.30 -2.60 -18.37
CA GLU A 58 15.20 -1.44 -18.26
C GLU A 58 15.91 -1.35 -16.90
N VAL A 59 15.41 -2.04 -15.86
CA VAL A 59 16.06 -2.04 -14.54
C VAL A 59 17.21 -3.06 -14.47
N PRO A 60 18.19 -2.89 -13.56
CA PRO A 60 19.21 -3.91 -13.27
C PRO A 60 18.59 -5.16 -12.61
N LEU A 61 17.94 -5.99 -13.42
CA LEU A 61 17.07 -7.08 -12.95
C LEU A 61 17.75 -8.07 -11.97
N PRO A 62 19.03 -8.45 -12.14
CA PRO A 62 19.72 -9.30 -11.16
C PRO A 62 19.79 -8.69 -9.76
N LEU A 63 20.14 -7.40 -9.65
CA LEU A 63 20.23 -6.67 -8.38
C LEU A 63 18.86 -6.61 -7.68
N TYR A 64 17.82 -6.30 -8.45
CA TYR A 64 16.47 -6.22 -7.91
C TYR A 64 15.96 -7.58 -7.45
N ARG A 65 16.22 -8.66 -8.20
CA ARG A 65 15.79 -10.02 -7.82
C ARG A 65 16.58 -10.61 -6.65
N GLU A 66 17.77 -10.08 -6.35
CA GLU A 66 18.52 -10.39 -5.13
C GLU A 66 17.87 -9.75 -3.91
N HIS A 67 17.59 -8.44 -3.97
CA HIS A 67 16.99 -7.70 -2.84
C HIS A 67 15.48 -7.93 -2.69
N TYR A 68 14.78 -8.28 -3.76
CA TYR A 68 13.34 -8.52 -3.81
C TYR A 68 13.05 -9.89 -4.46
N PRO A 69 13.29 -11.00 -3.74
CA PRO A 69 13.10 -12.35 -4.30
C PRO A 69 11.68 -12.64 -4.80
N ALA A 70 10.66 -11.96 -4.26
CA ALA A 70 9.27 -12.09 -4.70
C ALA A 70 9.07 -11.74 -6.18
N MET A 71 9.92 -10.86 -6.74
CA MET A 71 9.86 -10.51 -8.17
C MET A 71 10.04 -11.72 -9.10
N LYS A 72 10.63 -12.83 -8.61
CA LYS A 72 10.74 -14.07 -9.38
C LYS A 72 9.39 -14.70 -9.72
N ALA A 73 8.34 -14.40 -8.95
CA ALA A 73 6.99 -14.88 -9.23
C ALA A 73 6.42 -14.34 -10.55
N LEU A 74 6.91 -13.17 -11.01
CA LEU A 74 6.48 -12.56 -12.28
C LEU A 74 6.80 -13.44 -13.50
N ASP A 75 7.77 -14.35 -13.39
CA ASP A 75 8.13 -15.28 -14.46
C ASP A 75 6.94 -16.17 -14.88
N ARG A 76 5.99 -16.43 -13.96
CA ARG A 76 4.73 -17.15 -14.27
C ARG A 76 3.87 -16.38 -15.27
N TYR A 77 3.94 -15.06 -15.29
CA TYR A 77 3.09 -14.19 -16.11
C TYR A 77 3.82 -13.66 -17.34
N TYR A 78 5.14 -13.48 -17.27
CA TYR A 78 5.93 -12.92 -18.37
C TYR A 78 6.87 -13.91 -19.06
N GLY A 79 7.16 -15.05 -18.45
CA GLY A 79 8.27 -15.94 -18.81
C GLY A 79 9.54 -15.64 -18.00
N PRO A 80 10.46 -16.60 -17.86
CA PRO A 80 11.71 -16.40 -17.11
C PRO A 80 12.67 -15.44 -17.85
N PRO A 81 13.50 -14.67 -17.14
CA PRO A 81 14.51 -13.81 -17.75
C PRO A 81 15.43 -14.61 -18.69
N GLY A 82 15.54 -14.16 -19.95
CA GLY A 82 16.35 -14.83 -20.98
C GLY A 82 15.75 -16.12 -21.56
N GLY A 83 14.55 -16.52 -21.12
CA GLY A 83 13.80 -17.65 -21.67
C GLY A 83 12.61 -17.22 -22.55
N PRO A 84 11.74 -18.16 -22.92
CA PRO A 84 10.57 -17.86 -23.75
C PRO A 84 9.59 -16.96 -23.01
N ALA A 85 9.15 -15.89 -23.68
CA ALA A 85 8.16 -14.96 -23.14
C ALA A 85 6.73 -15.52 -23.25
N ILE A 86 5.88 -15.17 -22.28
CA ILE A 86 4.43 -15.42 -22.33
C ILE A 86 3.76 -14.19 -22.94
N GLU A 87 3.24 -14.34 -24.15
CA GLU A 87 2.74 -13.23 -24.98
C GLU A 87 1.47 -13.62 -25.75
N GLY A 88 0.94 -12.69 -26.56
CA GLY A 88 -0.22 -12.94 -27.41
C GLY A 88 -1.45 -13.37 -26.59
N SER A 89 -2.14 -14.42 -27.05
CA SER A 89 -3.30 -14.99 -26.35
C SER A 89 -2.93 -15.76 -25.07
N ALA A 90 -1.68 -16.19 -24.91
CA ALA A 90 -1.22 -16.87 -23.71
C ALA A 90 -1.04 -15.91 -22.52
N PHE A 91 -0.78 -14.62 -22.79
CA PHE A 91 -0.74 -13.61 -21.75
C PHE A 91 -2.16 -13.24 -21.29
N THR A 92 -2.48 -13.52 -20.03
CA THR A 92 -3.82 -13.26 -19.45
C THR A 92 -3.83 -12.14 -18.41
N GLY A 93 -2.71 -11.41 -18.27
CA GLY A 93 -2.57 -10.35 -17.27
C GLY A 93 -1.75 -10.78 -16.06
N VAL A 94 -1.61 -9.85 -15.11
CA VAL A 94 -0.97 -10.11 -13.81
C VAL A 94 -2.04 -9.89 -12.71
N PRO A 95 -2.45 -10.94 -11.98
CA PRO A 95 -3.45 -10.84 -10.92
C PRO A 95 -2.93 -10.03 -9.73
N PRO A 96 -3.83 -9.39 -8.96
CA PRO A 96 -3.45 -8.64 -7.79
C PRO A 96 -3.22 -9.55 -6.58
N GLU A 97 -2.26 -10.46 -6.69
CA GLU A 97 -2.01 -11.53 -5.73
C GLU A 97 -0.92 -11.20 -4.69
N ASN A 98 -0.82 -12.06 -3.67
CA ASN A 98 0.19 -11.99 -2.60
C ASN A 98 0.22 -10.66 -1.83
N ASN A 99 -0.84 -9.87 -1.95
CA ASN A 99 -0.99 -8.60 -1.27
C ASN A 99 -1.33 -8.84 0.21
N VAL A 100 -0.63 -8.15 1.10
CA VAL A 100 -0.75 -8.31 2.56
C VAL A 100 -1.22 -7.01 3.17
N VAL A 101 -2.31 -7.10 3.92
CA VAL A 101 -2.84 -6.00 4.73
C VAL A 101 -2.83 -6.47 6.18
N ALA A 102 -1.84 -6.02 6.95
CA ALA A 102 -1.62 -6.58 8.28
C ALA A 102 -1.29 -5.55 9.35
N ARG A 103 -1.75 -5.81 10.58
CA ARG A 103 -1.43 -5.01 11.77
C ARG A 103 -1.74 -3.53 11.55
N ASN A 104 -2.83 -3.22 10.87
CA ASN A 104 -3.29 -1.86 10.70
C ASN A 104 -4.39 -1.53 11.70
N VAL A 105 -4.59 -0.25 11.98
CA VAL A 105 -5.71 0.27 12.75
C VAL A 105 -6.59 1.08 11.81
N CYS A 106 -7.89 0.78 11.78
CA CYS A 106 -8.86 1.50 10.98
C CYS A 106 -10.05 1.97 11.82
N VAL A 107 -10.25 3.28 11.84
CA VAL A 107 -11.45 3.93 12.37
C VAL A 107 -12.18 4.58 11.20
N GLY A 108 -13.28 3.95 10.75
CA GLY A 108 -14.03 4.37 9.57
C GLY A 108 -14.20 3.24 8.57
N LYS A 109 -14.37 3.59 7.29
CA LYS A 109 -14.57 2.60 6.22
C LYS A 109 -13.31 1.75 6.03
N TRP A 110 -13.46 0.44 6.08
CA TRP A 110 -12.35 -0.50 6.06
C TRP A 110 -11.84 -0.80 4.64
N LEU A 111 -12.53 -1.70 3.93
CA LEU A 111 -12.03 -2.31 2.71
C LEU A 111 -13.02 -2.09 1.56
N ASN A 112 -12.51 -1.84 0.35
CA ASN A 112 -13.26 -1.87 -0.89
C ASN A 112 -12.51 -2.73 -1.91
N VAL A 113 -13.08 -3.85 -2.33
CA VAL A 113 -12.48 -4.71 -3.35
C VAL A 113 -13.43 -4.76 -4.54
N TYR A 114 -12.93 -4.40 -5.71
CA TYR A 114 -13.76 -4.26 -6.90
C TYR A 114 -12.99 -4.56 -8.19
N TRP A 115 -13.69 -4.59 -9.32
CA TRP A 115 -13.12 -4.69 -10.67
C TRP A 115 -12.08 -5.81 -10.85
N HIS A 116 -12.56 -7.02 -11.13
CA HIS A 116 -11.78 -8.26 -11.32
C HIS A 116 -11.00 -8.76 -10.10
N ALA A 117 -10.88 -7.99 -9.02
CA ALA A 117 -10.36 -8.48 -7.75
C ALA A 117 -11.46 -9.13 -6.90
N THR A 118 -11.05 -10.06 -6.04
CA THR A 118 -11.89 -10.63 -4.99
C THR A 118 -11.20 -10.48 -3.63
N PRO A 119 -11.95 -10.45 -2.50
CA PRO A 119 -11.35 -10.28 -1.18
C PRO A 119 -10.29 -11.32 -0.82
N GLU A 120 -10.40 -12.54 -1.36
CA GLU A 120 -9.48 -13.65 -1.10
C GLU A 120 -8.08 -13.41 -1.70
N MET A 121 -7.94 -12.44 -2.61
CA MET A 121 -6.66 -12.01 -3.15
C MET A 121 -5.84 -11.16 -2.15
N LEU A 122 -6.45 -10.78 -1.02
CA LEU A 122 -5.77 -10.14 0.10
C LEU A 122 -5.57 -11.12 1.25
N ARG A 123 -4.36 -11.15 1.78
CA ARG A 123 -4.10 -11.72 3.10
C ARG A 123 -4.32 -10.65 4.16
N LEU A 124 -5.44 -10.74 4.88
CA LEU A 124 -5.82 -9.84 5.97
C LEU A 124 -5.40 -10.43 7.32
N GLU A 125 -4.55 -9.74 8.08
CA GLU A 125 -4.02 -10.29 9.34
C GLU A 125 -3.94 -9.26 10.46
N ASN A 126 -4.53 -9.58 11.62
CA ASN A 126 -4.36 -8.80 12.84
C ASN A 126 -4.63 -7.30 12.66
N ASN A 127 -5.61 -6.94 11.83
CA ASN A 127 -6.02 -5.53 11.69
C ASN A 127 -7.07 -5.22 12.75
N LEU A 128 -6.87 -4.12 13.50
CA LEU A 128 -7.90 -3.58 14.36
C LEU A 128 -8.89 -2.80 13.50
N THR A 129 -10.09 -3.37 13.31
CA THR A 129 -11.19 -2.73 12.60
C THR A 129 -12.43 -2.75 13.48
N ASN A 130 -13.35 -1.81 13.28
CA ASN A 130 -14.65 -1.76 13.98
C ASN A 130 -14.55 -1.72 15.52
N SER A 131 -13.48 -1.14 16.06
CA SER A 131 -13.24 -1.01 17.50
C SER A 131 -12.54 0.31 17.80
N ASP A 132 -12.71 0.81 19.03
CA ASP A 132 -12.02 2.01 19.50
C ASP A 132 -10.52 1.70 19.72
N PRO A 133 -9.61 2.39 19.03
CA PRO A 133 -8.18 2.16 19.19
C PRO A 133 -7.58 2.87 20.42
N HIS A 134 -8.36 3.62 21.19
CA HIS A 134 -7.92 4.37 22.37
C HIS A 134 -6.88 5.45 22.04
N PHE A 135 -7.26 6.44 21.23
CA PHE A 135 -6.41 7.59 20.93
C PHE A 135 -6.05 8.40 22.20
N VAL A 136 -4.85 8.99 22.22
CA VAL A 136 -4.36 9.82 23.32
C VAL A 136 -5.09 11.16 23.41
N GLY A 137 -5.48 11.73 22.26
CA GLY A 137 -6.15 13.04 22.21
C GLY A 137 -7.43 13.02 21.37
N PRO A 138 -8.29 14.04 21.51
CA PRO A 138 -9.47 14.19 20.67
C PRO A 138 -9.06 14.42 19.21
N LEU A 139 -9.86 13.87 18.30
CA LEU A 139 -9.71 14.08 16.86
C LEU A 139 -10.65 15.20 16.40
N GLY A 140 -10.21 15.98 15.41
CA GLY A 140 -10.94 17.14 14.90
C GLY A 140 -10.21 17.84 13.76
N ASP A 141 -10.70 19.00 13.32
CA ASP A 141 -10.16 19.69 12.14
C ASP A 141 -8.77 20.32 12.38
N THR A 142 -8.46 20.68 13.62
CA THR A 142 -7.17 21.27 14.02
C THR A 142 -6.32 20.31 14.87
N VAL A 143 -6.39 19.02 14.54
CA VAL A 143 -5.72 17.95 15.29
C VAL A 143 -4.20 17.95 15.08
N LYS A 144 -3.44 17.77 16.16
CA LYS A 144 -1.99 17.53 16.11
C LYS A 144 -1.73 16.06 15.83
N ALA A 145 -0.67 15.75 15.08
CA ALA A 145 -0.28 14.36 14.80
C ALA A 145 -0.12 13.49 16.07
N THR A 146 0.29 14.08 17.19
CA THR A 146 0.44 13.39 18.48
C THR A 146 -0.89 12.90 19.08
N ALA A 147 -2.03 13.49 18.70
CA ALA A 147 -3.33 13.03 19.18
C ALA A 147 -3.70 11.64 18.64
N PHE A 148 -3.11 11.24 17.51
CA PHE A 148 -3.29 9.91 16.90
C PHE A 148 -2.45 8.82 17.55
N ALA A 149 -1.57 9.16 18.50
CA ALA A 149 -0.90 8.15 19.30
C ALA A 149 -1.94 7.30 20.05
N LEU A 150 -1.66 6.02 20.22
CA LEU A 150 -2.54 5.11 20.96
C LEU A 150 -2.10 5.06 22.42
N ARG A 151 -3.07 5.00 23.33
CA ARG A 151 -2.83 4.79 24.75
C ARG A 151 -2.26 3.40 24.99
N ALA A 152 -1.57 3.22 26.13
CA ALA A 152 -0.93 1.95 26.48
C ALA A 152 -1.91 0.77 26.61
N ASP A 153 -3.19 1.04 26.84
CA ASP A 153 -4.28 0.08 26.95
C ASP A 153 -4.98 -0.21 25.60
N SER A 154 -4.44 0.25 24.47
CA SER A 154 -5.03 -0.01 23.16
C SER A 154 -5.01 -1.50 22.80
N PRO A 155 -6.12 -2.06 22.26
CA PRO A 155 -6.14 -3.44 21.78
C PRO A 155 -5.24 -3.66 20.56
N ALA A 156 -4.86 -2.60 19.84
CA ALA A 156 -3.97 -2.69 18.67
C ALA A 156 -2.60 -3.30 19.01
N TRP A 157 -2.12 -3.09 20.24
CA TRP A 157 -0.83 -3.63 20.69
C TRP A 157 -0.81 -5.16 20.72
N GLN A 158 -1.91 -5.79 21.12
CA GLN A 158 -2.04 -7.25 21.14
C GLN A 158 -2.07 -7.86 19.74
N LEU A 159 -2.52 -7.08 18.75
CA LEU A 159 -2.50 -7.43 17.34
C LEU A 159 -1.13 -7.20 16.69
N GLY A 160 -0.14 -6.70 17.44
CA GLY A 160 1.21 -6.46 16.96
C GLY A 160 1.40 -5.12 16.24
N PHE A 161 0.45 -4.18 16.38
CA PHE A 161 0.68 -2.80 15.96
C PHE A 161 1.92 -2.24 16.67
N GLN A 162 2.70 -1.44 15.97
CA GLN A 162 3.88 -0.75 16.48
C GLN A 162 3.63 0.74 16.44
N ALA A 163 4.01 1.43 17.51
CA ALA A 163 3.81 2.87 17.63
C ALA A 163 4.41 3.61 16.42
N ILE A 164 3.61 4.47 15.79
CA ILE A 164 4.09 5.35 14.72
C ILE A 164 4.82 6.51 15.40
N PRO A 165 6.13 6.72 15.14
CA PRO A 165 6.90 7.77 15.79
C PRO A 165 6.62 9.12 15.13
N VAL A 166 5.42 9.66 15.33
CA VAL A 166 4.93 10.88 14.68
C VAL A 166 5.83 12.09 14.93
N GLU A 167 6.48 12.15 16.09
CA GLU A 167 7.46 13.17 16.46
C GLU A 167 8.75 13.11 15.62
N ARG A 168 9.01 11.97 14.96
CA ARG A 168 10.14 11.77 14.05
C ARG A 168 9.77 11.98 12.58
N ILE A 169 8.51 12.30 12.27
CA ILE A 169 8.02 12.49 10.91
C ILE A 169 7.91 13.98 10.59
N GLY A 170 8.34 14.36 9.38
CA GLY A 170 8.25 15.74 8.91
C GLY A 170 9.57 16.49 8.99
N LEU A 171 9.48 17.81 9.10
CA LEU A 171 10.58 18.72 8.84
C LEU A 171 11.52 18.86 10.05
N HIS A 172 12.61 18.09 10.09
CA HIS A 172 13.64 18.21 11.13
C HIS A 172 14.53 19.44 10.93
N ARG A 173 14.77 20.24 11.97
CA ARG A 173 15.73 21.36 11.88
C ARG A 173 17.14 20.81 11.62
N ALA A 174 17.64 20.98 10.39
CA ALA A 174 19.02 20.68 10.02
C ALA A 174 19.80 21.99 9.86
N ARG A 175 21.09 21.95 10.24
CA ARG A 175 22.00 23.12 10.32
C ARG A 175 22.12 23.94 9.01
N GLY A 176 21.75 23.38 7.87
CA GLY A 176 21.81 24.03 6.54
C GLY A 176 20.47 24.43 5.93
N ARG A 177 19.33 24.27 6.62
CA ARG A 177 18.04 24.62 6.04
C ARG A 177 17.83 26.14 6.14
N ARG A 178 17.86 26.83 5.00
CA ARG A 178 17.45 28.25 4.90
C ARG A 178 16.01 28.38 5.38
N THR A 179 15.80 29.13 6.46
CA THR A 179 14.49 29.64 6.80
C THR A 179 14.21 30.79 5.84
N ASN A 180 13.17 30.67 5.00
CA ASN A 180 12.66 31.86 4.32
C ASN A 180 12.19 32.80 5.43
N ALA A 181 12.93 33.88 5.67
CA ALA A 181 12.41 35.02 6.39
C ALA A 181 11.24 35.54 5.54
N ALA A 182 10.04 35.46 6.09
CA ALA A 182 8.88 36.12 5.48
C ALA A 182 9.21 37.62 5.42
N GLY A 183 9.17 38.18 4.21
CA GLY A 183 9.35 39.61 3.98
C GLY A 183 8.28 40.43 4.70
N GLU A 184 8.72 41.62 5.09
CA GLU A 184 7.97 42.72 5.71
C GLU A 184 6.73 43.15 4.91
#